data_AF-G5GNZ7-F1
#
_entry.id   AF-G5GNZ7-F1
#
_cell.length_a   1.000
_cell.length_b   1.000
_cell.length_c   1.000
_cell.angle_alpha   90.00
_cell.angle_beta   90.00
_cell.angle_gamma   90.00
#
_symmetry.space_group_name_H-M   'P 1'
#
loop_
_entity.id
_entity.type
_entity.pdbx_description
1 polymer ?
#
loop_
_entity_poly.entity_id
_entity_poly.type
_entity_poly.pdbx_seq_one_letter_code
_entity_poly.pdbx_strand_id
1 'polypeptide(L)' 'MKNILIISGHPALRDNSFANKLIMEDLEKLLPKATFDCLSDLYPDYRIDVEAEQKKLVDADIIVLQFPIF' A
#
# COMPACT_ATOMS: atom_id res chain seq x y z
N MET A 1 -0.98 3.37 20.25
CA MET A 1 -0.81 2.39 19.16
C MET A 1 0.04 3.05 18.10
N LYS A 2 0.85 2.28 17.35
CA LYS A 2 1.70 2.82 16.28
C LYS A 2 0.89 3.01 15.00
N ASN A 3 1.14 4.09 14.26
CA ASN A 3 0.54 4.32 12.94
C ASN A 3 1.27 3.47 11.89
N ILE A 4 0.55 2.55 11.25
CA ILE A 4 1.12 1.65 10.25
C ILE A 4 0.64 2.09 8.88
N LEU A 5 1.57 2.33 7.96
CA LEU A 5 1.31 2.57 6.55
C LEU A 5 1.75 1.35 5.73
N ILE A 6 0.84 0.78 4.96
CA ILE A 6 1.09 -0.35 4.08
C ILE A 6 0.94 0.14 2.64
N ILE A 7 2.05 0.16 1.91
CA ILE A 7 2.11 0.63 0.52
C ILE A 7 2.20 -0.59 -0.41
N SER A 8 1.20 -0.78 -1.27
CA SER A 8 1.22 -1.80 -2.31
C SER A 8 1.82 -1.23 -3.60
N GLY A 9 2.95 -1.80 -4.02
CA GLY A 9 3.64 -1.49 -5.27
C GLY A 9 3.36 -2.49 -6.42
N HIS A 10 2.32 -3.32 -6.31
CA HIS A 10 1.99 -4.28 -7.36
C HIS A 10 1.29 -3.60 -8.56
N PRO A 11 1.85 -3.64 -9.80
CA PRO A 11 1.33 -2.85 -10.93
C PRO A 11 -0.13 -3.14 -11.32
N ALA A 12 -0.59 -4.37 -11.11
CA ALA A 12 -1.97 -4.79 -11.38
C ALA A 12 -2.53 -5.64 -10.21
N LEU A 13 -2.57 -5.06 -9.00
CA LEU A 13 -2.90 -5.81 -7.78
C LEU A 13 -4.24 -6.54 -7.87
N ARG A 14 -5.29 -5.90 -8.41
CA ARG A 14 -6.65 -6.45 -8.42
C ARG A 14 -6.86 -7.52 -9.48
N ASP A 15 -6.27 -7.30 -10.66
CA ASP A 15 -6.61 -8.06 -11.87
C ASP A 15 -5.61 -9.17 -12.21
N ASN A 16 -4.36 -9.07 -11.73
CA ASN A 16 -3.29 -10.01 -12.11
C ASN A 16 -2.34 -10.36 -10.96
N SER A 17 -2.84 -10.34 -9.72
CA SER A 17 -2.08 -10.79 -8.54
C SER A 17 -2.81 -11.92 -7.83
N PHE A 18 -2.05 -12.95 -7.45
CA PHE A 18 -2.55 -14.00 -6.56
C PHE A 18 -2.02 -13.80 -5.13
N ALA A 19 -0.70 -13.92 -4.94
CA ALA A 19 -0.10 -13.87 -3.61
C ALA A 19 -0.24 -12.49 -2.94
N ASN A 20 0.07 -11.39 -3.64
CA ASN A 20 -0.01 -10.06 -3.03
C ASN A 20 -1.47 -9.65 -2.73
N LYS A 21 -2.43 -10.13 -3.53
CA LYS A 21 -3.85 -9.90 -3.25
C LYS A 21 -4.28 -10.54 -1.92
N LEU A 22 -3.93 -11.82 -1.70
CA LEU A 22 -4.23 -12.52 -0.45
C LEU A 22 -3.58 -11.85 0.76
N ILE A 23 -2.30 -11.44 0.63
CA ILE A 23 -1.59 -10.72 1.69
C ILE A 23 -2.32 -9.42 2.06
N MET A 24 -2.71 -8.63 1.07
CA MET A 24 -3.40 -7.36 1.31
C MET A 24 -4.77 -7.57 1.97
N GLU A 25 -5.57 -8.52 1.49
CA GLU A 25 -6.88 -8.86 2.08
C GLU A 25 -6.76 -9.32 3.55
N ASP A 26 -5.71 -10.07 3.89
CA ASP A 26 -5.50 -10.51 5.27
C ASP A 26 -4.95 -9.39 6.15
N LEU A 27 -4.08 -8.53 5.62
CA LEU A 27 -3.60 -7.35 6.35
C LEU A 27 -4.76 -6.39 6.66
N GLU A 28 -5.69 -6.16 5.74
CA GLU A 28 -6.88 -5.32 5.97
C GLU A 28 -7.75 -5.85 7.12
N LYS A 29 -7.92 -7.17 7.22
CA LYS A 29 -8.68 -7.82 8.31
C LYS A 29 -7.94 -7.76 9.65
N LEU A 30 -6.63 -8.03 9.65
CA LEU A 30 -5.81 -8.14 10.86
C LEU A 30 -5.42 -6.77 11.42
N LEU A 31 -5.30 -5.75 10.55
CA LEU A 31 -4.86 -4.40 10.89
C LEU A 31 -5.90 -3.36 10.44
N PRO A 32 -7.13 -3.38 10.97
CA PRO A 32 -8.21 -2.49 10.52
C PRO A 32 -7.97 -1.00 10.82
N LYS A 33 -6.90 -0.67 11.55
CA LYS A 33 -6.47 0.70 11.85
C LYS A 33 -5.25 1.14 11.04
N ALA A 34 -4.67 0.25 10.22
CA ALA A 34 -3.57 0.62 9.34
C ALA A 34 -4.09 1.45 8.17
N THR A 35 -3.22 2.30 7.63
CA THR A 35 -3.47 3.01 6.38
C THR A 35 -2.97 2.15 5.23
N PHE A 36 -3.81 1.94 4.22
CA PHE A 36 -3.49 1.18 3.02
C PHE A 36 -3.37 2.11 1.83
N ASP A 37 -2.27 1.94 1.10
CA ASP A 37 -1.89 2.83 0.02
C ASP A 37 -1.58 2.01 -1.24
N CYS A 38 -2.60 1.81 -2.08
CA CYS A 38 -2.48 1.00 -3.29
C CYS A 38 -2.11 1.88 -4.48
N LEU A 39 -0.82 1.93 -4.81
CA LEU A 39 -0.30 2.87 -5.81
C LEU A 39 -0.85 2.63 -7.22
N SER A 40 -1.13 1.37 -7.60
CA SER A 40 -1.73 1.04 -8.91
C SER A 40 -3.15 1.60 -9.06
N ASP A 41 -3.88 1.73 -7.94
CA ASP A 41 -5.25 2.23 -7.93
C ASP A 41 -5.27 3.76 -7.85
N LEU A 42 -4.36 4.36 -7.08
CA LEU A 42 -4.26 5.80 -6.88
C LEU A 42 -3.66 6.53 -8.07
N TYR A 43 -2.66 5.93 -8.70
CA TYR A 43 -1.87 6.55 -9.76
C TYR A 43 -1.77 5.63 -10.98
N PRO A 44 -2.90 5.31 -11.64
CA PRO A 44 -2.88 4.46 -12.85
C PRO A 44 -2.10 5.10 -14.01
N ASP A 45 -1.90 6.42 -13.97
CA ASP A 45 -1.10 7.19 -14.94
C ASP A 45 0.32 7.51 -14.46
N TYR A 46 0.75 6.94 -13.32
CA TYR A 46 2.07 7.09 -12.71
C TYR A 46 2.43 8.53 -12.28
N ARG A 47 1.45 9.44 -12.23
CA ARG A 47 1.66 10.80 -11.72
C ARG A 47 1.49 10.87 -10.22
N ILE A 48 2.53 10.45 -9.50
CA ILE A 48 2.53 10.45 -8.03
C ILE A 48 2.40 11.89 -7.49
N ASP A 49 1.47 12.09 -6.57
CA ASP A 49 1.42 13.29 -5.73
C ASP A 49 2.46 13.16 -4.60
N VAL A 50 3.65 13.71 -4.86
CA VAL A 50 4.79 13.62 -3.94
C VAL A 50 4.47 14.21 -2.57
N GLU A 51 3.73 15.33 -2.50
CA GLU A 51 3.44 15.99 -1.22
C GLU A 51 2.46 15.15 -0.40
N ALA A 52 1.43 14.60 -1.04
CA ALA A 52 0.49 13.69 -0.39
C ALA A 52 1.19 12.43 0.14
N GLU A 53 2.07 11.79 -0.64
CA GLU A 53 2.80 10.60 -0.21
C GLU A 53 3.78 10.90 0.93
N GLN A 54 4.52 12.01 0.85
CA GLN A 54 5.41 12.44 1.93
C GLN A 54 4.67 12.66 3.23
N LYS A 55 3.46 13.23 3.19
CA LYS A 55 2.62 13.40 4.39
C LYS A 55 2.29 12.06 5.04
N LYS A 56 1.90 11.05 4.25
CA LYS A 56 1.63 9.69 4.78
C LYS A 56 2.87 9.08 5.44
N LEU A 57 4.05 9.26 4.82
CA LEU A 57 5.31 8.76 5.36
C LEU A 57 5.69 9.43 6.68
N VAL A 58 5.47 10.75 6.81
CA VAL A 58 5.72 11.50 8.05
C VAL A 58 4.77 11.09 9.17
N ASP A 59 3.50 10.81 8.86
CA ASP A 59 2.47 10.43 9.83
C ASP A 59 2.62 8.96 10.31
N ALA A 60 3.41 8.15 9.61
CA ALA A 60 3.61 6.73 9.89
C ALA A 60 4.76 6.49 10.89
N ASP A 61 4.53 5.61 11.86
CA ASP A 61 5.58 5.06 12.71
C ASP A 61 6.27 3.84 12.05
N ILE A 62 5.51 3.07 11.26
CA ILE A 62 5.95 1.86 10.58
C ILE A 62 5.49 1.94 9.14
N ILE A 63 6.42 1.74 8.21
CA ILE A 63 6.16 1.71 6.77
C ILE A 63 6.44 0.29 6.28
N VAL A 64 5.45 -0.30 5.61
CA VAL A 64 5.55 -1.61 4.95
C VAL A 64 5.46 -1.40 3.45
N LEU A 65 6.51 -1.80 2.73
CA LEU A 65 6.51 -1.80 1.27
C LEU A 65 6.20 -3.22 0.80
N GLN A 66 5.01 -3.43 0.24
CA GLN A 66 4.51 -4.72 -0.20
C GLN A 66 4.46 -4.79 -1.74
N PHE A 67 5.29 -5.62 -2.35
CA PHE A 67 5.37 -5.75 -3.80
C PHE A 67 5.98 -7.11 -4.21
N PRO A 68 5.71 -7.59 -5.44
CA PRO A 68 6.40 -8.76 -5.99
C PRO A 68 7.87 -8.43 -6.30
N ILE A 69 8.77 -9.39 -6.11
CA ILE A 69 10.15 -9.28 -6.60
C ILE A 69 10.16 -9.65 -8.09
N PHE A 70 10.82 -8.82 -8.91
CA PHE A 70 11.01 -9.03 -10.35
C PHE A 70 12.44 -9.45 -10.67
#